data_AF-A0A6L8A155-F1
#
_entry.id   AF-A0A6L8A155-F1
#
_cell.length_a   1.000
_cell.length_b   1.000
_cell.length_c   1.000
_cell.angle_alpha   90.00
_cell.angle_beta   90.00
_cell.angle_gamma   90.00
#
_symmetry.space_group_name_H-M   'P 1'
#
loop_
_entity.id
_entity.type
_entity.pdbx_description
1 polymer ?
#
loop_
_entity_poly.entity_id
_entity_poly.type
_entity_poly.pdbx_seq_one_letter_code
_entity_poly.pdbx_strand_id
1 'polypeptide(L)'
;VKPDNLAGAAAARWLALPPEQRQNTGLMAPSHALREGINEIVRERLVRDGAVHGPAVETERLVSRGFTNAEKALARNYAVGDVVGFHRPYRRLGVDKGDELRVARVDRAAGAVLLAGKDGEPVAWEPGQLAARTGGVEVYRAEAMELRAGDRIRWTRNDAGLGLVNSQTAEVTAVRDGRIGFRLEDGRRLDMNAGDPQLRHIDRAWASTVHAFQGRTVDTVIAALEAKHPTLTNQKTLYVEISRARDRAELVTDDKAALKERIQALTGERSAALEAVGEARTAAAEPAAPAADIGLGSGDRSAALKARKGLETPSRDRDMPAPERGRGVDRDFGL
;
A
#
# COMPACT_ATOMS: atom_id res chain seq x y z
N VAL A 1 27.78 2.81 6.84
CA VAL A 1 26.90 1.63 6.79
C VAL A 1 27.56 0.67 5.83
N LYS A 2 27.85 -0.57 6.23
CA LYS A 2 28.31 -1.57 5.26
C LYS A 2 27.10 -1.93 4.38
N PRO A 3 27.19 -1.85 3.04
CA PRO A 3 26.08 -2.13 2.14
C PRO A 3 25.90 -3.65 2.00
N ASP A 4 25.76 -4.37 3.12
CA ASP A 4 25.70 -5.84 3.13
C ASP A 4 24.37 -6.37 2.56
N ASN A 5 23.40 -5.47 2.34
CA ASN A 5 22.15 -5.72 1.63
C ASN A 5 21.61 -4.43 0.97
N LEU A 6 20.55 -4.58 0.17
CA LEU A 6 19.90 -3.47 -0.55
C LEU A 6 19.45 -2.34 0.37
N ALA A 7 18.87 -2.66 1.53
CA ALA A 7 18.42 -1.65 2.50
C ALA A 7 19.58 -0.80 3.01
N GLY A 8 20.69 -1.45 3.38
CA GLY A 8 21.92 -0.79 3.84
C GLY A 8 22.55 0.06 2.76
N ALA A 9 22.56 -0.40 1.50
CA ALA A 9 23.06 0.39 0.37
C ALA A 9 22.24 1.67 0.14
N ALA A 10 20.91 1.56 0.16
CA ALA A 10 20.02 2.71 -0.01
C ALA A 10 20.13 3.71 1.15
N ALA A 11 20.13 3.21 2.39
CA ALA A 11 20.35 4.02 3.59
C ALA A 11 21.71 4.73 3.53
N ALA A 12 22.78 4.03 3.13
CA ALA A 12 24.11 4.61 3.00
C ALA A 12 24.15 5.78 2.01
N ARG A 13 23.47 5.65 0.86
CA ARG A 13 23.37 6.73 -0.14
C ARG A 13 22.71 7.97 0.44
N TRP A 14 21.57 7.81 1.12
CA TRP A 14 20.87 8.94 1.73
C TRP A 14 21.64 9.56 2.90
N LEU A 15 22.27 8.73 3.74
CA LEU A 15 23.09 9.19 4.87
C LEU A 15 24.38 9.89 4.42
N ALA A 16 24.89 9.63 3.22
CA ALA A 16 26.04 10.34 2.67
C ALA A 16 25.72 11.80 2.26
N LEU A 17 24.44 12.13 2.10
CA LEU A 17 24.01 13.50 1.77
C LEU A 17 24.16 14.42 2.99
N PRO A 18 24.51 15.71 2.78
CA PRO A 18 24.40 16.73 3.82
C PRO A 18 22.96 16.87 4.35
N PRO A 19 22.75 17.29 5.61
CA PRO A 19 21.42 17.42 6.21
C PRO A 19 20.40 18.24 5.38
N GLU A 20 20.84 19.33 4.75
CA GLU A 20 19.97 20.16 3.91
C GLU A 20 19.48 19.41 2.66
N GLN A 21 20.37 18.66 2.00
CA GLN A 21 20.01 17.87 0.82
C GLN A 21 19.10 16.68 1.17
N ARG A 22 19.24 16.12 2.37
CA ARG A 22 18.37 15.05 2.86
C ARG A 22 16.90 15.48 2.96
N GLN A 23 16.64 16.75 3.26
CA GLN A 23 15.26 17.26 3.35
C GLN A 23 14.57 17.29 1.98
N ASN A 24 15.33 17.52 0.92
CA ASN A 24 14.85 17.58 -0.47
C ASN A 24 15.06 16.26 -1.24
N THR A 25 15.51 15.21 -0.57
CA THR A 25 15.74 13.89 -1.18
C THR A 25 14.76 12.86 -0.64
N GLY A 26 13.89 12.36 -1.51
CA GLY A 26 13.02 11.23 -1.20
C GLY A 26 13.78 9.91 -1.21
N LEU A 27 13.67 9.13 -0.13
CA LEU A 27 14.17 7.76 -0.08
C LEU A 27 13.00 6.80 -0.26
N MET A 28 12.95 6.11 -1.39
CA MET A 28 11.78 5.34 -1.80
C MET A 28 12.05 3.85 -1.82
N ALA A 29 11.07 3.08 -1.37
CA ALA A 29 11.07 1.62 -1.41
C ALA A 29 9.63 1.12 -1.63
N PRO A 30 9.39 0.25 -2.63
CA PRO A 30 8.04 -0.19 -2.95
C PRO A 30 7.51 -1.23 -1.96
N SER A 31 8.37 -2.08 -1.39
CA SER A 31 7.96 -3.12 -0.44
C SER A 31 8.00 -2.62 1.01
N HIS A 32 7.03 -3.06 1.83
CA HIS A 32 7.00 -2.71 3.25
C HIS A 32 8.27 -3.18 3.98
N ALA A 33 8.73 -4.39 3.69
CA ALA A 33 9.92 -4.97 4.31
C ALA A 33 11.19 -4.17 4.01
N LEU A 34 11.42 -3.80 2.73
CA LEU A 34 12.58 -3.00 2.35
C LEU A 34 12.53 -1.61 3.00
N ARG A 35 11.35 -0.97 2.99
CA ARG A 35 11.14 0.33 3.62
C ARG A 35 11.40 0.30 5.13
N GLU A 36 10.96 -0.75 5.83
CA GLU A 36 11.21 -0.91 7.26
C GLU A 36 12.71 -1.09 7.53
N GLY A 37 13.38 -1.98 6.79
CA GLY A 37 14.83 -2.19 6.92
C GLY A 37 15.65 -0.92 6.66
N ILE A 38 15.27 -0.11 5.64
CA ILE A 38 15.94 1.17 5.39
C ILE A 38 15.72 2.14 6.56
N ASN A 39 14.48 2.29 7.04
CA ASN A 39 14.16 3.19 8.15
C ASN A 39 14.91 2.82 9.43
N GLU A 40 15.03 1.53 9.74
CA GLU A 40 15.77 1.03 10.89
C GLU A 40 17.25 1.41 10.81
N ILE A 41 17.91 1.10 9.68
CA ILE A 41 19.33 1.43 9.47
C ILE A 41 19.58 2.94 9.51
N VAL A 42 18.71 3.73 8.89
CA VAL A 42 18.80 5.20 8.94
C VAL A 42 18.68 5.69 10.38
N ARG A 43 17.69 5.21 11.13
CA ARG A 43 17.49 5.61 12.51
C ARG A 43 18.68 5.26 13.39
N GLU A 44 19.14 4.01 13.34
CA GLU A 44 20.30 3.56 14.12
C GLU A 44 21.51 4.46 13.86
N ARG A 45 21.73 4.86 12.61
CA ARG A 45 22.81 5.76 12.26
C ARG A 45 22.59 7.16 12.80
N LEU A 46 21.38 7.72 12.66
CA LEU A 46 21.07 9.06 13.16
C LEU A 46 21.14 9.14 14.69
N VAL A 47 20.82 8.05 15.40
CA VAL A 47 21.04 7.94 16.86
C VAL A 47 22.53 7.97 17.17
N ARG A 48 23.33 7.18 16.47
CA ARG A 48 24.80 7.14 16.66
C ARG A 48 25.46 8.48 16.38
N ASP A 49 24.99 9.19 15.34
CA ASP A 49 25.52 10.49 14.94
C ASP A 49 24.96 11.65 15.78
N GLY A 50 24.05 11.38 16.73
CA GLY A 50 23.47 12.36 17.65
C GLY A 50 22.37 13.24 17.05
N ALA A 51 21.94 12.97 15.80
CA ALA A 51 20.83 13.66 15.16
C ALA A 51 19.45 13.22 15.71
N VAL A 52 19.37 11.98 16.19
CA VAL A 52 18.25 11.48 17.01
C VAL A 52 18.79 11.31 18.43
N HIS A 53 18.24 12.05 19.40
CA HIS A 53 18.91 12.23 20.68
C HIS A 53 17.95 12.44 21.85
N GLY A 54 18.52 12.51 23.05
CA GLY A 54 17.80 12.79 24.28
C GLY A 54 17.02 11.60 24.83
N PRO A 55 16.07 11.85 25.75
CA PRO A 55 15.26 10.82 26.37
C PRO A 55 14.46 10.01 25.35
N ALA A 56 14.32 8.72 25.64
CA ALA A 56 13.50 7.80 24.89
C ALA A 56 12.14 7.60 25.56
N VAL A 57 11.11 7.43 24.75
CA VAL A 57 9.79 6.97 25.21
C VAL A 57 9.35 5.79 24.36
N GLU A 58 8.97 4.70 25.02
CA GLU A 58 8.42 3.53 24.34
C GLU A 58 6.93 3.73 24.08
N THR A 59 6.51 3.45 22.85
CA THR A 59 5.11 3.35 22.45
C THR A 59 4.87 2.01 21.75
N GLU A 60 3.61 1.61 21.66
CA GLU A 60 3.19 0.44 20.88
C GLU A 60 2.67 0.88 19.51
N ARG A 61 3.39 0.58 18.44
CA ARG A 61 2.96 0.77 17.06
C ARG A 61 2.04 -0.37 16.60
N LEU A 62 0.95 -0.04 15.92
CA LEU A 62 0.06 -0.99 15.25
C LEU A 62 0.37 -1.07 13.75
N VAL A 63 0.80 -2.25 13.32
CA VAL A 63 1.12 -2.54 11.92
C VAL A 63 0.04 -3.45 11.34
N SER A 64 -0.63 -3.03 10.27
CA SER A 64 -1.69 -3.86 9.66
C SER A 64 -1.10 -5.19 9.19
N ARG A 65 -1.84 -6.28 9.46
CA ARG A 65 -1.55 -7.63 8.96
C ARG A 65 -1.82 -7.76 7.45
N GLY A 66 -2.49 -6.78 6.84
CA GLY A 66 -2.81 -6.78 5.41
C GLY A 66 -3.84 -7.83 4.98
N PHE A 67 -4.61 -8.38 5.93
CA PHE A 67 -5.61 -9.40 5.63
C PHE A 67 -6.66 -8.88 4.66
N THR A 68 -6.95 -9.68 3.65
CA THR A 68 -8.14 -9.52 2.80
C THR A 68 -9.42 -9.70 3.63
N ASN A 69 -10.56 -9.25 3.11
CA ASN A 69 -11.86 -9.47 3.79
C ASN A 69 -12.13 -10.96 4.02
N ALA A 70 -11.70 -11.83 3.10
CA ALA A 70 -11.82 -13.28 3.25
C ALA A 70 -10.91 -13.81 4.36
N GLU A 71 -9.67 -13.32 4.45
CA GLU A 71 -8.75 -13.72 5.51
C GLU A 71 -9.18 -13.22 6.89
N LYS A 72 -9.75 -12.02 6.98
CA LYS A 72 -10.37 -11.50 8.21
C LYS A 72 -11.54 -12.37 8.70
N ALA A 73 -12.17 -13.16 7.83
CA ALA A 73 -13.25 -14.06 8.21
C ALA A 73 -12.77 -15.34 8.91
N LEU A 74 -11.47 -15.63 8.87
CA LEU A 74 -10.93 -16.93 9.26
C LEU A 74 -10.19 -16.82 10.58
N ALA A 75 -10.78 -17.31 11.68
CA ALA A 75 -10.18 -17.27 13.01
C ALA A 75 -8.75 -17.84 13.07
N ARG A 76 -8.44 -18.85 12.24
CA ARG A 76 -7.10 -19.44 12.16
C ARG A 76 -5.99 -18.48 11.75
N ASN A 77 -6.33 -17.37 11.08
CA ASN A 77 -5.37 -16.37 10.61
C ASN A 77 -4.94 -15.40 11.71
N TYR A 78 -5.68 -15.34 12.83
CA TYR A 78 -5.36 -14.49 13.97
C TYR A 78 -4.28 -15.15 14.83
N ALA A 79 -3.46 -14.32 15.47
CA ALA A 79 -2.48 -14.74 16.46
C ALA A 79 -2.74 -14.07 17.82
N VAL A 80 -2.37 -14.76 18.91
CA VAL A 80 -2.36 -14.15 20.25
C VAL A 80 -1.45 -12.92 20.23
N GLY A 81 -1.93 -11.84 20.83
CA GLY A 81 -1.24 -10.55 20.84
C GLY A 81 -1.61 -9.61 19.69
N ASP A 82 -2.25 -10.09 18.62
CA ASP A 82 -2.82 -9.22 17.59
C ASP A 82 -3.84 -8.25 18.19
N VAL A 83 -4.05 -7.11 17.55
CA VAL A 83 -5.04 -6.11 17.95
C VAL A 83 -6.08 -5.99 16.85
N VAL A 84 -7.35 -6.10 17.24
CA VAL A 84 -8.50 -5.96 16.35
C VAL A 84 -9.08 -4.57 16.54
N GLY A 85 -8.96 -3.74 15.51
CA GLY A 85 -9.57 -2.42 15.47
C GLY A 85 -10.96 -2.49 14.86
N PHE A 86 -11.96 -1.91 15.54
CA PHE A 86 -13.36 -1.91 15.12
C PHE A 86 -13.74 -0.54 14.56
N HIS A 87 -14.18 -0.50 13.30
CA HIS A 87 -14.58 0.74 12.62
C HIS A 87 -16.09 0.99 12.66
N ARG A 88 -16.83 0.11 13.34
CA ARG A 88 -18.28 0.15 13.53
C ARG A 88 -18.61 -0.40 14.92
N PRO A 89 -19.75 0.02 15.52
CA PRO A 89 -20.19 -0.58 16.77
C PRO A 89 -20.73 -2.00 16.54
N TYR A 90 -20.42 -2.90 17.47
CA TYR A 90 -20.92 -4.27 17.55
C TYR A 90 -21.58 -4.51 18.91
N ARG A 91 -22.84 -4.08 19.03
CA ARG A 91 -23.60 -4.08 20.30
C ARG A 91 -23.63 -5.44 21.03
N ARG A 92 -23.74 -6.55 20.28
CA ARG A 92 -23.74 -7.91 20.86
C ARG A 92 -22.41 -8.28 21.54
N LEU A 93 -21.34 -7.61 21.17
CA LEU A 93 -20.00 -7.80 21.72
C LEU A 93 -19.64 -6.72 22.75
N GLY A 94 -20.50 -5.72 22.97
CA GLY A 94 -20.17 -4.55 23.79
C GLY A 94 -19.05 -3.67 23.21
N VAL A 95 -18.86 -3.71 21.89
CA VAL A 95 -17.78 -3.00 21.20
C VAL A 95 -18.32 -1.77 20.48
N ASP A 96 -17.64 -0.65 20.63
CA ASP A 96 -17.93 0.63 20.00
C ASP A 96 -17.04 0.88 18.77
N LYS A 97 -17.44 1.86 17.97
CA LYS A 97 -16.59 2.35 16.88
C LYS A 97 -15.34 3.00 17.47
N GLY A 98 -14.18 2.56 17.02
CA GLY A 98 -12.88 3.07 17.43
C GLY A 98 -12.17 2.16 18.45
N ASP A 99 -12.87 1.17 19.00
CA ASP A 99 -12.28 0.23 19.93
C ASP A 99 -11.17 -0.60 19.28
N GLU A 100 -10.15 -0.88 20.07
CA GLU A 100 -9.01 -1.70 19.70
C GLU A 100 -8.80 -2.74 20.80
N LEU A 101 -9.18 -3.99 20.52
CA LEU A 101 -9.12 -5.08 21.50
C LEU A 101 -8.03 -6.08 21.12
N ARG A 102 -7.25 -6.53 22.11
CA ARG A 102 -6.17 -7.50 21.89
C ARG A 102 -6.71 -8.93 21.86
N VAL A 103 -6.21 -9.75 20.96
CA VAL A 103 -6.46 -11.19 20.91
C VAL A 103 -5.77 -11.85 22.10
N ALA A 104 -6.56 -12.38 23.02
CA ALA A 104 -6.09 -13.14 24.18
C ALA A 104 -5.94 -14.62 23.85
N ARG A 105 -6.86 -15.19 23.07
CA ARG A 105 -6.83 -16.61 22.67
C ARG A 105 -7.48 -16.80 21.29
N VAL A 106 -7.03 -17.81 20.56
CA VAL A 106 -7.65 -18.24 19.28
C VAL A 106 -8.13 -19.68 19.44
N ASP A 107 -9.43 -19.89 19.25
CA ASP A 107 -10.07 -21.20 19.24
C ASP A 107 -10.32 -21.66 17.80
N ARG A 108 -9.38 -22.42 17.27
CA ARG A 108 -9.44 -22.86 15.86
C ARG A 108 -10.55 -23.89 15.61
N ALA A 109 -10.91 -24.67 16.62
CA ALA A 109 -11.96 -25.69 16.48
C ALA A 109 -13.35 -25.05 16.46
N ALA A 110 -13.57 -24.06 17.33
CA ALA A 110 -14.83 -23.32 17.38
C ALA A 110 -14.93 -22.19 16.33
N GLY A 111 -13.82 -21.86 15.65
CA GLY A 111 -13.78 -20.71 14.72
C GLY A 111 -13.92 -19.36 15.41
N ALA A 112 -13.53 -19.28 16.70
CA ALA A 112 -13.69 -18.12 17.55
C ALA A 112 -12.35 -17.51 17.98
N VAL A 113 -12.36 -16.22 18.24
CA VAL A 113 -11.24 -15.41 18.75
C VAL A 113 -11.71 -14.77 20.05
N LEU A 114 -11.02 -15.02 21.15
CA LEU A 114 -11.31 -14.37 22.42
C LEU A 114 -10.47 -13.10 22.51
N LEU A 115 -11.15 -11.97 22.60
CA LEU A 115 -10.56 -10.65 22.75
C LEU A 115 -10.52 -10.28 24.24
N ALA A 116 -9.47 -9.59 24.67
CA ALA A 116 -9.46 -8.97 25.99
C ALA A 116 -10.55 -7.88 26.03
N GLY A 117 -11.57 -8.07 26.86
CA GLY A 117 -12.62 -7.07 27.04
C GLY A 117 -12.14 -5.87 27.85
N LYS A 118 -12.89 -4.77 27.75
CA LYS A 118 -12.58 -3.51 28.45
C LYS A 118 -12.61 -3.66 29.98
N ASP A 119 -13.49 -4.53 30.46
CA ASP A 119 -13.75 -4.73 31.90
C ASP A 119 -13.02 -5.98 32.46
N GLY A 120 -12.06 -6.53 31.71
CA GLY A 120 -11.30 -7.73 32.09
C GLY A 120 -11.95 -9.05 31.69
N GLU A 121 -13.26 -9.07 31.41
CA GLU A 121 -13.95 -10.25 30.89
C GLU A 121 -13.66 -10.46 29.39
N PRO A 122 -13.22 -11.66 28.96
CA PRO A 122 -12.95 -11.93 27.55
C PRO A 122 -14.22 -11.87 26.68
N VAL A 123 -14.12 -11.18 25.54
CA VAL A 123 -15.19 -11.11 24.55
C VAL A 123 -14.97 -12.19 23.49
N ALA A 124 -15.87 -13.18 23.44
CA ALA A 124 -15.85 -14.19 22.38
C ALA A 124 -16.37 -13.59 21.07
N TRP A 125 -15.53 -13.63 20.03
CA TRP A 125 -15.83 -13.07 18.72
C TRP A 125 -15.64 -14.11 17.63
N GLU A 126 -16.61 -14.26 16.74
CA GLU A 126 -16.52 -15.15 15.57
C GLU A 126 -16.29 -14.32 14.29
N PRO A 127 -15.06 -14.28 13.75
CA PRO A 127 -14.77 -13.43 12.59
C PRO A 127 -15.55 -13.84 11.34
N GLY A 128 -15.87 -15.13 11.18
CA GLY A 128 -16.59 -15.65 10.01
C GLY A 128 -18.01 -15.10 9.87
N GLN A 129 -18.66 -14.79 10.98
CA GLN A 129 -20.01 -14.22 10.97
C GLN A 129 -20.02 -12.69 10.77
N LEU A 130 -18.97 -12.00 11.23
CA LEU A 130 -18.94 -10.54 11.37
C LEU A 130 -17.97 -9.81 10.44
N ALA A 131 -16.76 -10.33 10.25
CA ALA A 131 -15.67 -9.64 9.56
C ALA A 131 -15.79 -9.68 8.02
N ALA A 132 -16.26 -10.82 7.48
CA ALA A 132 -16.32 -11.08 6.04
C ALA A 132 -17.30 -10.18 5.27
N ARG A 133 -18.39 -9.75 5.92
CA ARG A 133 -19.57 -9.22 5.22
C ARG A 133 -19.56 -7.71 4.98
N THR A 134 -18.79 -6.93 5.74
CA THR A 134 -18.96 -5.46 5.73
C THR A 134 -17.69 -4.61 5.95
N GLY A 135 -16.50 -5.20 6.03
CA GLY A 135 -15.25 -4.43 6.14
C GLY A 135 -15.16 -3.55 7.40
N GLY A 136 -15.79 -3.98 8.50
CA GLY A 136 -15.88 -3.21 9.74
C GLY A 136 -14.71 -3.39 10.70
N VAL A 137 -13.71 -4.21 10.36
CA VAL A 137 -12.56 -4.52 11.22
C VAL A 137 -11.24 -4.44 10.46
N GLU A 138 -10.18 -4.09 11.18
CA GLU A 138 -8.79 -4.16 10.75
C GLU A 138 -7.98 -4.95 11.80
N VAL A 139 -6.98 -5.70 11.34
CA VAL A 139 -6.19 -6.57 12.22
C VAL A 139 -4.75 -6.10 12.18
N TYR A 140 -4.19 -5.85 13.36
CA TYR A 140 -2.87 -5.29 13.54
C TYR A 140 -1.97 -6.25 14.31
N ARG A 141 -0.70 -6.29 13.95
CA ARG A 141 0.38 -6.72 14.84
C ARG A 141 0.80 -5.53 15.69
N ALA A 142 0.91 -5.73 17.00
CA ALA A 142 1.49 -4.76 17.91
C ALA A 142 3.02 -4.92 17.94
N GLU A 143 3.74 -3.81 17.85
CA GLU A 143 5.20 -3.76 17.89
C GLU A 143 5.68 -2.62 18.79
N ALA A 144 6.77 -2.83 19.52
CA ALA A 144 7.41 -1.76 20.27
C ALA A 144 8.05 -0.76 19.31
N MET A 145 7.94 0.53 19.64
CA MET A 145 8.55 1.62 18.90
C MET A 145 9.02 2.69 19.86
N GLU A 146 10.31 2.97 19.83
CA GLU A 146 10.92 3.99 20.69
C GLU A 146 10.90 5.37 20.01
N LEU A 147 10.42 6.43 20.64
CA LEU A 147 10.50 7.80 20.11
C LEU A 147 11.53 8.63 20.87
N ARG A 148 12.30 9.44 20.13
CA ARG A 148 13.29 10.40 20.62
C ARG A 148 13.19 11.71 19.83
N ALA A 149 13.74 12.79 20.37
CA ALA A 149 13.88 14.03 19.61
C ALA A 149 14.71 13.78 18.34
N GLY A 150 14.30 14.37 17.21
CA GLY A 150 14.89 14.15 15.89
C GLY A 150 14.32 12.97 15.09
N ASP A 151 13.47 12.13 15.70
CA ASP A 151 12.77 11.07 14.97
C ASP A 151 11.80 11.65 13.93
N ARG A 152 11.76 11.05 12.74
CA ARG A 152 10.79 11.39 11.69
C ARG A 152 9.73 10.29 11.58
N ILE A 153 8.47 10.67 11.73
CA ILE A 153 7.34 9.76 11.70
C ILE A 153 6.31 10.17 10.64
N ARG A 154 5.42 9.25 10.31
CA ARG A 154 4.17 9.51 9.59
C ARG A 154 3.01 8.96 10.38
N TRP A 155 1.85 9.58 10.25
CA TRP A 155 0.60 9.03 10.75
C TRP A 155 0.11 7.92 9.82
N THR A 156 -0.42 6.84 10.40
CA THR A 156 -0.99 5.69 9.65
C THR A 156 -2.51 5.72 9.63
N ARG A 157 -3.12 6.64 10.37
CA ARG A 157 -4.57 6.80 10.52
C ARG A 157 -4.94 8.29 10.55
N ASN A 158 -6.13 8.62 10.05
CA ASN A 158 -6.70 9.95 10.18
C ASN A 158 -7.25 10.17 11.59
N ASP A 159 -7.10 11.39 12.10
CA ASP A 159 -7.83 11.88 13.27
C ASP A 159 -8.37 13.28 12.98
N ALA A 160 -9.68 13.40 12.84
CA ALA A 160 -10.31 14.68 12.51
C ALA A 160 -10.26 15.68 13.67
N GLY A 161 -10.25 15.22 14.92
CA GLY A 161 -10.20 16.09 16.10
C GLY A 161 -8.84 16.76 16.27
N LEU A 162 -7.77 16.03 15.96
CA LEU A 162 -6.39 16.55 15.95
C LEU A 162 -5.97 17.11 14.57
N GLY A 163 -6.82 16.97 13.55
CA GLY A 163 -6.51 17.34 12.18
C GLY A 163 -5.31 16.57 11.61
N LEU A 164 -5.13 15.31 12.00
CA LEU A 164 -4.09 14.41 11.52
C LEU A 164 -4.57 13.68 10.26
N VAL A 165 -3.71 13.63 9.26
CA VAL A 165 -3.98 12.97 7.98
C VAL A 165 -3.03 11.80 7.79
N ASN A 166 -3.56 10.67 7.33
CA ASN A 166 -2.77 9.49 7.00
C ASN A 166 -1.67 9.86 6.00
N SER A 167 -0.47 9.33 6.25
CA SER A 167 0.77 9.61 5.53
C SER A 167 1.35 11.02 5.71
N GLN A 168 0.66 11.92 6.44
CA GLN A 168 1.27 13.19 6.84
C GLN A 168 2.49 12.92 7.72
N THR A 169 3.59 13.59 7.42
CA THR A 169 4.86 13.44 8.15
C THR A 169 4.99 14.46 9.28
N ALA A 170 5.71 14.07 10.34
CA ALA A 170 6.07 14.93 11.45
C ALA A 170 7.47 14.60 11.97
N GLU A 171 8.11 15.59 12.58
CA GLU A 171 9.35 15.44 13.34
C GLU A 171 9.04 15.49 14.83
N VAL A 172 9.60 14.57 15.60
CA VAL A 172 9.58 14.61 17.06
C VAL A 172 10.55 15.69 17.51
N THR A 173 10.04 16.77 18.10
CA THR A 173 10.85 17.92 18.51
C THR A 173 11.41 17.77 19.92
N ALA A 174 10.69 17.09 20.81
CA ALA A 174 11.12 16.84 22.17
C ALA A 174 10.36 15.66 22.79
N VAL A 175 11.00 14.98 23.73
CA VAL A 175 10.38 14.03 24.66
C VAL A 175 10.75 14.49 26.06
N ARG A 176 9.74 14.90 26.85
CA ARG A 176 9.93 15.42 28.21
C ARG A 176 8.66 15.23 29.02
N ASP A 177 8.81 14.94 30.32
CA ASP A 177 7.71 14.91 31.28
C ASP A 177 6.52 14.02 30.88
N GLY A 178 6.80 12.88 30.22
CA GLY A 178 5.75 11.97 29.72
C GLY A 178 4.96 12.51 28.52
N ARG A 179 5.47 13.54 27.84
CA ARG A 179 4.88 14.18 26.68
C ARG A 179 5.84 14.20 25.49
N ILE A 180 5.25 14.20 24.30
CA ILE A 180 5.97 14.15 23.02
C ILE A 180 5.53 15.34 22.18
N GLY A 181 6.49 16.20 21.84
CA GLY A 181 6.29 17.32 20.95
C GLY A 181 6.51 16.91 19.49
N PHE A 182 5.64 17.38 18.60
CA PHE A 182 5.71 17.15 17.16
C PHE A 182 5.69 18.47 16.40
N ARG A 183 6.45 18.54 15.31
CA ARG A 183 6.31 19.55 14.25
C ARG A 183 5.84 18.84 12.99
N LEU A 184 4.62 19.14 12.56
CA LEU A 184 4.02 18.58 11.37
C LEU A 184 4.64 19.24 10.13
N GLU A 185 4.51 18.56 9.01
CA GLU A 185 4.95 19.07 7.71
C GLU A 185 4.33 20.42 7.33
N ASP A 186 3.08 20.66 7.73
CA ASP A 186 2.37 21.92 7.49
C ASP A 186 2.79 23.05 8.47
N GLY A 187 3.78 22.80 9.31
CA GLY A 187 4.32 23.74 10.29
C GLY A 187 3.56 23.76 11.62
N ARG A 188 2.40 23.08 11.73
CA ARG A 188 1.68 22.99 13.01
C ARG A 188 2.52 22.26 14.06
N ARG A 189 2.30 22.64 15.32
CA ARG A 189 2.92 21.96 16.47
C ARG A 189 1.85 21.22 17.25
N LEU A 190 2.14 19.99 17.62
CA LEU A 190 1.30 19.17 18.50
C LEU A 190 2.12 18.74 19.70
N ASP A 191 1.43 18.51 20.81
CA ASP A 191 2.04 17.99 22.02
C ASP A 191 1.08 16.96 22.61
N MET A 192 1.54 15.71 22.72
CA MET A 192 0.70 14.55 23.06
C MET A 192 1.25 13.87 24.31
N ASN A 193 0.37 13.35 25.15
CA ASN A 193 0.79 12.46 26.23
C ASN A 193 1.36 11.16 25.63
N ALA A 194 2.37 10.56 26.26
CA ALA A 194 2.97 9.32 25.78
C ALA A 194 1.97 8.14 25.68
N GLY A 195 0.88 8.19 26.45
CA GLY A 195 -0.22 7.21 26.40
C GLY A 195 -1.34 7.55 25.43
N ASP A 196 -1.19 8.56 24.58
CA ASP A 196 -2.22 8.94 23.61
C ASP A 196 -2.43 7.80 22.59
N PRO A 197 -3.67 7.31 22.37
CA PRO A 197 -3.95 6.21 21.45
C PRO A 197 -3.47 6.45 20.01
N GLN A 198 -3.36 7.71 19.57
CA GLN A 198 -2.87 8.02 18.22
C GLN A 198 -1.37 7.74 18.05
N LEU A 199 -0.59 7.68 19.14
CA LEU A 199 0.81 7.26 19.09
C LEU A 199 0.97 5.77 18.76
N ARG A 200 -0.13 5.02 18.69
CA ARG A 200 -0.15 3.65 18.16
C ARG A 200 -0.27 3.61 16.64
N HIS A 201 -0.73 4.69 16.03
CA HIS A 201 -0.98 4.82 14.59
C HIS A 201 0.08 5.68 13.92
N ILE A 202 1.34 5.34 14.14
CA ILE A 202 2.51 6.00 13.56
C ILE A 202 3.47 5.00 12.95
N ASP A 203 4.35 5.49 12.08
CA ASP A 203 5.43 4.70 11.49
C ASP A 203 6.63 5.61 11.20
N ARG A 204 7.83 5.04 11.01
CA ARG A 204 9.00 5.81 10.60
C ARG A 204 8.83 6.36 9.19
N ALA A 205 9.40 7.53 8.95
CA ALA A 205 9.19 8.27 7.71
C ALA A 205 10.45 8.91 7.12
N TRP A 206 11.62 8.26 7.24
CA TRP A 206 12.77 8.61 6.40
C TRP A 206 12.65 7.99 5.02
N ALA A 207 12.33 6.70 4.96
CA ALA A 207 11.96 6.00 3.74
C ALA A 207 10.45 5.80 3.65
N SER A 208 9.90 5.92 2.44
CA SER A 208 8.47 5.84 2.19
C SER A 208 8.15 5.14 0.86
N THR A 209 6.92 4.67 0.71
CA THR A 209 6.41 4.20 -0.59
C THR A 209 6.06 5.40 -1.48
N VAL A 210 6.03 5.20 -2.79
CA VAL A 210 5.74 6.29 -3.74
C VAL A 210 4.35 6.91 -3.54
N HIS A 211 3.36 6.12 -3.14
CA HIS A 211 2.02 6.63 -2.89
C HIS A 211 1.98 7.66 -1.75
N ALA A 212 2.85 7.51 -0.76
CA ALA A 212 2.96 8.47 0.34
C ALA A 212 3.74 9.76 -0.04
N PHE A 213 4.34 9.82 -1.23
CA PHE A 213 4.87 11.04 -1.85
C PHE A 213 3.89 11.74 -2.79
N GLN A 214 2.67 11.22 -2.97
CA GLN A 214 1.70 11.79 -3.93
C GLN A 214 1.36 13.24 -3.54
N GLY A 215 1.70 14.18 -4.43
CA GLY A 215 1.52 15.63 -4.21
C GLY A 215 2.77 16.37 -3.70
N ARG A 216 3.87 15.65 -3.45
CA ARG A 216 5.16 16.23 -3.05
C ARG A 216 6.15 16.09 -4.20
N THR A 217 6.66 17.21 -4.72
CA THR A 217 7.81 17.19 -5.62
C THR A 217 9.07 17.23 -4.76
N VAL A 218 9.91 16.20 -4.87
CA VAL A 218 11.25 16.19 -4.27
C VAL A 218 12.27 16.44 -5.37
N ASP A 219 13.32 17.20 -5.08
CA ASP A 219 14.35 17.54 -6.06
C ASP A 219 15.08 16.27 -6.51
N THR A 220 15.39 15.40 -5.54
CA THR A 220 16.10 14.14 -5.77
C THR A 220 15.31 12.96 -5.21
N VAL A 221 15.40 11.82 -5.89
CA VAL A 221 14.93 10.51 -5.39
C VAL A 221 16.07 9.52 -5.35
N ILE A 222 16.15 8.76 -4.26
CA ILE A 222 16.92 7.52 -4.16
C ILE A 222 15.89 6.39 -4.05
N ALA A 223 15.70 5.62 -5.12
CA ALA A 223 14.76 4.51 -5.17
C ALA A 223 15.51 3.18 -4.99
N ALA A 224 15.08 2.36 -4.03
CA ALA A 224 15.63 1.04 -3.77
C ALA A 224 14.69 -0.03 -4.35
N LEU A 225 15.16 -0.80 -5.34
CA LEU A 225 14.38 -1.82 -6.03
C LEU A 225 15.06 -3.19 -5.98
N GLU A 226 14.35 -4.16 -5.42
CA GLU A 226 14.73 -5.58 -5.40
C GLU A 226 14.62 -6.17 -6.82
N ALA A 227 15.72 -6.65 -7.38
CA ALA A 227 15.80 -7.10 -8.77
C ALA A 227 14.81 -8.22 -9.10
N LYS A 228 14.48 -9.07 -8.12
CA LYS A 228 13.66 -10.28 -8.30
C LYS A 228 12.32 -10.24 -7.55
N HIS A 229 11.87 -9.08 -7.07
CA HIS A 229 10.58 -9.02 -6.35
C HIS A 229 9.41 -9.43 -7.28
N PRO A 230 8.57 -10.40 -6.90
CA PRO A 230 7.62 -11.05 -7.79
C PRO A 230 6.57 -10.09 -8.38
N THR A 231 6.10 -9.13 -7.59
CA THR A 231 4.99 -8.25 -7.99
C THR A 231 5.35 -6.77 -8.12
N LEU A 232 6.37 -6.30 -7.39
CA LEU A 232 6.71 -4.88 -7.28
C LEU A 232 7.81 -4.45 -8.24
N THR A 233 8.53 -5.38 -8.87
CA THR A 233 9.57 -5.04 -9.86
C THR A 233 9.04 -5.24 -11.26
N ASN A 234 8.59 -4.13 -11.86
CA ASN A 234 8.00 -4.02 -13.20
C ASN A 234 8.17 -2.57 -13.71
N GLN A 235 7.86 -2.32 -15.00
CA GLN A 235 8.01 -0.99 -15.61
C GLN A 235 7.19 0.08 -14.91
N LYS A 236 5.93 -0.22 -14.56
CA LYS A 236 5.05 0.72 -13.90
C LYS A 236 5.58 1.18 -12.54
N THR A 237 6.06 0.25 -11.71
CA THR A 237 6.68 0.62 -10.42
C THR A 237 7.91 1.48 -10.66
N LEU A 238 8.83 1.05 -11.53
CA LEU A 238 10.04 1.84 -11.83
C LEU A 238 9.67 3.27 -12.27
N TYR A 239 8.75 3.40 -13.23
CA TYR A 239 8.29 4.70 -13.73
C TYR A 239 7.73 5.57 -12.61
N VAL A 240 6.87 5.01 -11.77
CA VAL A 240 6.24 5.71 -10.66
C VAL A 240 7.28 6.18 -9.63
N GLU A 241 8.28 5.35 -9.33
CA GLU A 241 9.40 5.69 -8.41
C GLU A 241 10.24 6.85 -8.95
N ILE A 242 10.74 6.74 -10.19
CA ILE A 242 11.69 7.74 -10.73
C ILE A 242 11.00 9.05 -11.14
N SER A 243 9.73 9.02 -11.54
CA SER A 243 8.97 10.22 -11.97
C SER A 243 8.64 11.18 -10.84
N ARG A 244 8.95 10.83 -9.59
CA ARG A 244 8.80 11.73 -8.43
C ARG A 244 9.94 12.73 -8.28
N ALA A 245 11.09 12.46 -8.88
CA ALA A 245 12.21 13.39 -8.88
C ALA A 245 11.95 14.55 -9.83
N ARG A 246 12.19 15.79 -9.37
CA ARG A 246 12.24 16.97 -10.22
C ARG A 246 13.51 17.00 -11.06
N ASP A 247 14.66 16.74 -10.42
CA ASP A 247 15.97 17.01 -11.01
C ASP A 247 16.81 15.74 -11.18
N ARG A 248 16.81 14.84 -10.18
CA ARG A 248 17.68 13.65 -10.19
C ARG A 248 17.02 12.42 -9.57
N ALA A 249 17.09 11.29 -10.26
CA ALA A 249 16.74 9.99 -9.71
C ALA A 249 17.97 9.07 -9.67
N GLU A 250 18.18 8.40 -8.53
CA GLU A 250 19.19 7.38 -8.32
C GLU A 250 18.51 6.05 -7.98
N LEU A 251 18.87 4.99 -8.70
CA LEU A 251 18.32 3.66 -8.52
C LEU A 251 19.35 2.76 -7.83
N VAL A 252 18.98 2.22 -6.68
CA VAL A 252 19.78 1.24 -5.93
C VAL A 252 19.12 -0.12 -6.09
N THR A 253 19.90 -1.14 -6.44
CA THR A 253 19.42 -2.51 -6.63
C THR A 253 20.48 -3.52 -6.21
N ASP A 254 20.04 -4.72 -5.83
CA ASP A 254 20.87 -5.87 -5.50
C ASP A 254 21.49 -6.54 -6.73
N ASP A 255 20.82 -6.49 -7.89
CA ASP A 255 21.33 -7.02 -9.16
C ASP A 255 20.85 -6.20 -10.36
N LYS A 256 21.77 -5.43 -10.96
CA LYS A 256 21.47 -4.56 -12.11
C LYS A 256 21.03 -5.35 -13.36
N ALA A 257 21.63 -6.51 -13.61
CA ALA A 257 21.34 -7.29 -14.81
C ALA A 257 19.95 -7.92 -14.68
N ALA A 258 19.66 -8.57 -13.54
CA ALA A 258 18.36 -9.15 -13.28
C ALA A 258 17.25 -8.10 -13.20
N LEU A 259 17.51 -6.92 -12.61
CA LEU A 259 16.53 -5.84 -12.58
C LEU A 259 16.18 -5.38 -14.00
N LYS A 260 17.19 -5.18 -14.86
CA LYS A 260 16.97 -4.75 -16.25
C LYS A 260 16.14 -5.78 -17.01
N GLU A 261 16.52 -7.05 -16.95
CA GLU A 261 15.79 -8.14 -17.60
C GLU A 261 14.32 -8.18 -17.15
N ARG A 262 14.10 -8.12 -15.83
CA ARG A 262 12.76 -8.18 -15.24
C ARG A 262 11.89 -7.01 -15.64
N ILE A 263 12.42 -5.79 -15.62
CA ILE A 263 11.69 -4.59 -16.03
C ILE A 263 11.39 -4.63 -17.54
N GLN A 264 12.30 -5.14 -18.36
CA GLN A 264 12.02 -5.32 -19.79
C GLN A 264 10.90 -6.34 -20.05
N ALA A 265 10.85 -7.41 -19.25
CA ALA A 265 9.87 -8.49 -19.40
C ALA A 265 8.48 -8.16 -18.82
N LEU A 266 8.38 -7.32 -17.78
CA LEU A 266 7.14 -7.12 -17.02
C LEU A 266 6.67 -5.66 -17.07
N THR A 267 5.59 -5.39 -17.80
CA THR A 267 4.99 -4.05 -17.87
C THR A 267 4.37 -3.61 -16.53
N GLY A 268 3.80 -4.55 -15.78
CA GLY A 268 3.05 -4.25 -14.56
C GLY A 268 1.60 -3.81 -14.82
N GLU A 269 1.14 -3.92 -16.06
CA GLU A 269 -0.28 -3.80 -16.40
C GLU A 269 -1.04 -4.99 -15.84
N ARG A 270 -2.21 -4.72 -15.27
CA ARG A 270 -3.15 -5.75 -14.85
C ARG A 270 -4.22 -5.80 -15.92
N SER A 271 -4.25 -6.86 -16.72
CA SER A 271 -5.33 -7.08 -17.69
C SER A 271 -6.66 -7.07 -16.94
N ALA A 272 -7.64 -6.31 -17.45
CA ALA A 272 -8.96 -6.32 -16.85
C ALA A 272 -9.55 -7.73 -17.01
N ALA A 273 -10.37 -8.20 -16.05
CA ALA A 273 -10.99 -9.52 -16.14
C ALA A 273 -11.82 -9.72 -17.43
N LEU A 274 -12.34 -8.64 -18.00
CA LEU A 274 -13.06 -8.65 -19.28
C LEU A 274 -12.12 -8.79 -20.50
N GLU A 275 -10.92 -8.21 -20.43
CA GLU A 275 -9.90 -8.30 -21.50
C GLU A 275 -9.32 -9.71 -21.54
N ALA A 276 -9.03 -10.31 -20.38
CA ALA A 276 -8.55 -11.69 -20.29
C ALA A 276 -9.56 -12.73 -20.82
N VAL A 277 -10.87 -12.47 -20.64
CA VAL A 277 -11.93 -13.34 -21.19
C VAL A 277 -12.12 -13.11 -22.71
N GLY A 278 -11.89 -11.88 -23.19
CA GLY A 278 -11.89 -11.56 -24.61
C GLY A 278 -10.75 -12.25 -25.37
N GLU A 279 -9.53 -12.20 -24.82
CA GLU A 279 -8.34 -12.85 -25.38
C GLU A 279 -8.43 -14.39 -25.37
N ALA A 280 -9.01 -14.97 -24.32
CA ALA A 280 -9.25 -16.42 -24.27
C ALA A 280 -10.26 -16.91 -25.33
N ARG A 281 -11.23 -16.06 -25.72
CA ARG A 281 -12.20 -16.37 -26.77
C ARG A 281 -11.64 -16.20 -28.17
N THR A 282 -10.75 -15.24 -28.39
CA THR A 282 -10.09 -15.05 -29.69
C THR A 282 -9.03 -16.13 -29.94
N ALA A 283 -8.27 -16.54 -28.91
CA ALA A 283 -7.32 -17.66 -29.03
C ALA A 283 -8.00 -19.01 -29.31
N ALA A 284 -9.23 -19.22 -28.81
CA ALA A 284 -10.02 -20.43 -29.11
C ALA A 284 -10.69 -20.41 -30.50
N ALA A 285 -10.63 -19.29 -31.23
CA ALA A 285 -11.34 -19.07 -32.48
C ALA A 285 -10.42 -19.03 -33.72
N GLU A 286 -9.12 -19.31 -33.60
CA GLU A 286 -8.27 -19.51 -34.78
C GLU A 286 -8.64 -20.84 -35.48
N PRO A 287 -9.08 -20.82 -36.76
CA PRO A 287 -9.35 -22.05 -37.47
C PRO A 287 -8.05 -22.75 -37.85
N ALA A 288 -7.94 -24.04 -37.49
CA ALA A 288 -6.89 -24.92 -37.95
C ALA A 288 -6.78 -24.90 -39.48
N ALA A 289 -5.56 -24.80 -39.99
CA ALA A 289 -5.25 -24.84 -41.42
C ALA A 289 -5.88 -26.08 -42.10
N PRO A 290 -6.33 -25.97 -43.37
CA PRO A 290 -7.07 -27.05 -44.01
C PRO A 290 -6.15 -28.24 -44.26
N ALA A 291 -6.53 -29.40 -43.73
CA ALA A 291 -5.90 -30.67 -44.07
C ALA A 291 -6.15 -31.00 -45.55
N ALA A 292 -5.10 -31.48 -46.20
CA ALA A 292 -5.06 -31.82 -47.61
C ALA A 292 -6.08 -32.89 -48.01
N ASP A 293 -6.58 -32.69 -49.21
CA ASP A 293 -7.48 -33.51 -50.02
C ASP A 293 -7.04 -34.99 -50.10
N ILE A 294 -7.93 -35.89 -49.71
CA ILE A 294 -7.91 -37.29 -50.16
C ILE A 294 -9.35 -37.67 -50.51
N GLY A 295 -9.67 -37.53 -51.79
CA GLY A 295 -10.96 -37.89 -52.34
C GLY A 295 -11.25 -39.39 -52.30
N LEU A 296 -12.53 -39.70 -52.14
CA LEU A 296 -13.21 -40.90 -52.66
C LEU A 296 -14.71 -40.55 -52.70
N GLY A 297 -15.29 -40.65 -53.89
CA GLY A 297 -16.55 -40.00 -54.23
C GLY A 297 -17.82 -40.85 -54.14
N SER A 298 -18.86 -40.22 -54.69
CA SER A 298 -20.20 -40.71 -55.08
C SER A 298 -21.28 -40.77 -53.99
N GLY A 299 -22.41 -40.10 -54.25
CA GLY A 299 -23.63 -40.23 -53.46
C GLY A 299 -24.56 -39.03 -53.52
N ASP A 300 -25.19 -38.83 -54.67
CA ASP A 300 -26.23 -37.84 -54.96
C ASP A 300 -27.42 -37.91 -53.97
N ARG A 301 -27.92 -36.76 -53.50
CA ARG A 301 -29.34 -36.55 -53.11
C ARG A 301 -29.65 -35.09 -52.80
N SER A 302 -30.47 -34.53 -53.69
CA SER A 302 -31.20 -33.29 -53.55
C SER A 302 -32.32 -33.37 -52.49
N ALA A 303 -32.82 -32.18 -52.14
CA ALA A 303 -34.08 -31.86 -51.45
C ALA A 303 -34.10 -31.82 -49.91
N ALA A 304 -33.98 -30.62 -49.35
CA ALA A 304 -35.01 -30.04 -48.48
C ALA A 304 -34.88 -28.51 -48.40
N LEU A 305 -35.95 -27.86 -48.83
CA LEU A 305 -36.19 -26.42 -48.92
C LEU A 305 -36.77 -25.89 -47.59
N LYS A 306 -36.60 -24.58 -47.36
CA LYS A 306 -37.30 -23.67 -46.42
C LYS A 306 -36.64 -23.56 -45.03
N ALA A 307 -36.27 -22.38 -44.50
CA ALA A 307 -36.79 -21.03 -44.72
C ALA A 307 -35.68 -19.96 -44.68
N ARG A 308 -35.79 -18.98 -45.58
CA ARG A 308 -34.99 -17.75 -45.65
C ARG A 308 -35.91 -16.55 -45.35
N LYS A 309 -35.29 -15.50 -44.79
CA LYS A 309 -35.72 -14.08 -44.69
C LYS A 309 -36.83 -13.80 -43.68
N GLY A 310 -36.81 -12.71 -42.91
CA GLY A 310 -35.92 -11.54 -42.73
C GLY A 310 -36.38 -10.90 -41.40
N LEU A 311 -36.06 -9.69 -40.97
CA LEU A 311 -35.37 -8.52 -41.50
C LEU A 311 -35.27 -7.58 -40.26
N GLU A 312 -34.12 -6.93 -40.12
CA GLU A 312 -33.86 -5.58 -39.57
C GLU A 312 -34.61 -5.01 -38.34
N THR A 313 -33.76 -4.51 -37.43
CA THR A 313 -33.85 -3.44 -36.40
C THR A 313 -35.11 -2.58 -36.29
N PRO A 314 -35.30 -2.04 -35.06
CA PRO A 314 -35.32 -0.58 -34.95
C PRO A 314 -34.44 -0.02 -33.82
N SER A 315 -33.76 1.07 -34.20
CA SER A 315 -33.17 2.10 -33.34
C SER A 315 -34.23 2.76 -32.44
N ARG A 316 -33.82 3.23 -31.26
CA ARG A 316 -34.46 4.39 -30.62
C ARG A 316 -33.45 5.20 -29.80
N ASP A 317 -33.25 6.42 -30.29
CA ASP A 317 -32.59 7.55 -29.68
C ASP A 317 -33.13 7.90 -28.30
N ARG A 318 -32.24 8.37 -27.42
CA ARG A 318 -32.52 9.45 -26.47
C ARG A 318 -31.30 10.37 -26.35
N ASP A 319 -31.52 11.60 -26.80
CA ASP A 319 -30.68 12.77 -26.60
C ASP A 319 -30.35 13.03 -25.12
N MET A 320 -29.10 13.42 -24.85
CA MET A 320 -28.79 14.43 -23.85
C MET A 320 -27.45 15.13 -24.14
N PRO A 321 -27.35 16.47 -23.91
CA PRO A 321 -26.30 17.33 -24.46
C PRO A 321 -24.98 17.30 -23.67
N ALA A 322 -23.89 17.58 -24.37
CA ALA A 322 -22.52 17.70 -23.87
C ALA A 322 -22.27 19.04 -23.14
N PRO A 323 -21.41 19.09 -22.10
CA PRO A 323 -20.96 20.35 -21.54
C PRO A 323 -19.88 21.01 -22.40
N GLU A 324 -20.04 22.31 -22.59
CA GLU A 324 -19.20 23.22 -23.38
C GLU A 324 -17.75 23.28 -22.88
N ARG A 325 -16.81 23.26 -23.84
CA ARG A 325 -15.40 23.64 -23.60
C ARG A 325 -15.25 25.14 -23.85
N GLY A 326 -14.94 25.89 -22.79
CA GLY A 326 -14.41 27.25 -22.91
C GLY A 326 -12.97 27.25 -23.41
N ARG A 327 -12.75 27.86 -24.58
CA ARG A 327 -11.48 28.50 -25.00
C ARG A 327 -11.13 29.57 -23.95
N GLY A 328 -9.91 29.91 -23.57
CA GLY A 328 -8.54 29.66 -24.04
C GLY A 328 -7.72 30.86 -23.53
N VAL A 329 -6.45 30.68 -23.15
CA VAL A 329 -5.47 31.78 -23.12
C VAL A 329 -4.08 31.18 -23.41
N ASP A 330 -3.52 31.59 -24.54
CA ASP A 330 -2.13 31.40 -24.96
C ASP A 330 -1.15 31.91 -23.91
N ARG A 331 -0.05 31.16 -23.69
CA ARG A 331 1.22 31.76 -23.26
C ARG A 331 2.39 31.06 -23.95
N ASP A 332 3.14 31.89 -24.67
CA ASP A 332 4.40 31.65 -25.37
C ASP A 332 5.43 30.86 -24.56
N PHE A 333 6.12 29.95 -25.25
CA PHE A 333 7.45 29.48 -24.87
C PHE A 333 8.48 30.14 -25.79
N GLY A 334 9.26 31.06 -25.23
CA GLY A 334 10.45 31.64 -25.85
C GLY A 334 11.66 31.41 -24.96
N LEU A 335 12.63 30.66 -25.50
CA LEU A 335 14.05 30.50 -25.16
C LEU A 335 14.42 30.26 -23.68
#